data_AF-A0A2S2PNE7-F1
#
_entry.id   AF-A0A2S2PNE7-F1
#
_cell.length_a   1.000
_cell.length_b   1.000
_cell.length_c   1.000
_cell.angle_alpha   90.00
_cell.angle_beta   90.00
_cell.angle_gamma   90.00
#
_symmetry.space_group_name_H-M   'P 1'
#
loop_
_entity.id
_entity.type
_entity.pdbx_description
1 polymer ?
#
loop_
_entity_poly.entity_id
_entity_poly.type
_entity_poly.pdbx_seq_one_letter_code
_entity_poly.pdbx_strand_id
1 'polypeptide(L)'
;LVRVQKTSHDGHVIFCKRCFTSFDSRPRKNTLSGPAALEQHKLICGTHKPILPQMPAPGTILEFDGWKKTQRHPIVIYADFEALLVKCKESKGEKTTAFQKHEPMSYGFVVKATENVPAELLKKFNLPQEPIIFRGNESRQDVAKRFVNE
;
A
#
# COMPACT_ATOMS: atom_id res chain seq x y z
N LEU A 1 -4.58 -2.99 18.93
CA LEU A 1 -4.33 -1.69 18.28
C LEU A 1 -5.53 -1.17 17.46
N VAL A 2 -6.14 -1.94 16.55
CA VAL A 2 -7.23 -1.44 15.66
C VAL A 2 -8.57 -1.12 16.36
N ARG A 3 -8.95 -1.84 17.42
CA ARG A 3 -10.24 -1.60 18.14
C ARG A 3 -10.36 -0.16 18.63
N VAL A 4 -9.29 0.34 19.23
CA VAL A 4 -9.23 1.64 19.90
C VAL A 4 -9.47 2.79 18.93
N GLN A 5 -8.89 2.71 17.73
CA GLN A 5 -9.08 3.68 16.64
C GLN A 5 -10.51 3.63 16.08
N LYS A 6 -11.09 2.42 15.96
CA LYS A 6 -12.44 2.25 15.43
C LYS A 6 -13.54 2.72 16.38
N THR A 7 -13.32 2.64 17.69
CA THR A 7 -14.35 2.97 18.68
C THR A 7 -14.15 4.27 19.42
N SER A 8 -13.03 4.99 19.22
CA SER A 8 -12.66 6.17 20.02
C SER A 8 -12.77 5.86 21.50
N HIS A 9 -12.27 4.69 21.89
CA HIS A 9 -12.19 4.23 23.28
C HIS A 9 -13.52 3.95 24.01
N ASP A 10 -14.68 4.22 23.40
CA ASP A 10 -15.98 4.20 24.11
C ASP A 10 -17.02 3.22 23.52
N GLY A 11 -16.60 2.38 22.57
CA GLY A 11 -17.50 1.52 21.80
C GLY A 11 -17.30 0.02 22.02
N HIS A 12 -18.42 -0.71 22.02
CA HIS A 12 -18.46 -2.15 21.76
C HIS A 12 -18.35 -2.42 20.25
N VAL A 13 -17.53 -3.40 19.87
CA VAL A 13 -17.43 -3.87 18.48
C VAL A 13 -17.96 -5.28 18.41
N ILE A 14 -18.89 -5.52 17.49
CA ILE A 14 -19.45 -6.83 17.23
C ILE A 14 -18.74 -7.39 16.00
N PHE A 15 -18.37 -8.67 16.04
CA PHE A 15 -17.70 -9.34 14.93
C PHE A 15 -18.58 -10.44 14.35
N CYS A 16 -18.62 -10.51 13.03
CA CYS A 16 -19.10 -11.72 12.37
C CYS A 16 -18.11 -12.86 12.64
N LYS A 17 -18.54 -13.93 13.31
CA LYS A 17 -17.68 -15.08 13.65
C LYS A 17 -17.22 -15.89 12.44
N ARG A 18 -17.78 -15.63 11.25
CA ARG A 18 -17.47 -16.37 10.01
C ARG A 18 -16.39 -15.70 9.17
N CYS A 19 -16.46 -14.38 9.00
CA CYS A 19 -15.54 -13.61 8.14
C CYS A 19 -14.71 -12.56 8.89
N PHE A 20 -14.89 -12.44 10.22
CA PHE A 20 -14.23 -11.47 11.09
C PHE A 20 -14.46 -9.99 10.74
N THR A 21 -15.43 -9.68 9.87
CA THR A 21 -15.89 -8.30 9.65
C THR A 21 -16.42 -7.70 10.95
N SER A 22 -15.99 -6.47 11.24
CA SER A 22 -16.31 -5.73 12.46
C SER A 22 -17.44 -4.72 12.24
N PHE A 23 -18.36 -4.63 13.19
CA PHE A 23 -19.47 -3.67 13.22
C PHE A 23 -19.41 -2.87 14.53
N ASP A 24 -19.19 -1.56 14.41
CA ASP A 24 -19.24 -0.63 15.53
C ASP A 24 -20.67 -0.07 15.71
N SER A 25 -20.97 0.45 16.89
CA SER A 25 -22.28 1.06 17.20
C SER A 25 -22.40 2.51 16.71
N ARG A 26 -21.44 3.03 15.92
CA ARG A 26 -21.47 4.45 15.53
C ARG A 26 -22.57 4.67 14.49
N PRO A 27 -23.52 5.59 14.73
CA PRO A 27 -24.52 5.92 13.75
C PRO A 27 -23.85 6.58 12.53
N ARG A 28 -24.21 6.12 11.35
CA ARG A 28 -23.73 6.63 10.05
C ARG A 28 -24.93 7.01 9.21
N LYS A 29 -24.84 8.12 8.48
CA LYS A 29 -26.00 8.73 7.79
C LYS A 29 -26.73 7.79 6.82
N ASN A 30 -26.01 6.89 6.15
CA ASN A 30 -26.53 6.06 5.06
C ASN A 30 -26.29 4.54 5.25
N THR A 31 -25.83 4.10 6.43
CA THR A 31 -25.48 2.68 6.65
C THR A 31 -25.89 2.24 8.04
N LEU A 32 -26.38 1.01 8.15
CA LEU A 32 -26.68 0.38 9.45
C LEU A 32 -25.40 0.25 10.29
N SER A 33 -25.57 0.28 11.62
CA SER A 33 -24.50 0.09 12.60
C SER A 33 -24.87 -1.00 13.62
N GLY A 34 -23.87 -1.46 14.38
CA GLY A 34 -24.03 -2.38 15.48
C GLY A 34 -24.73 -3.70 15.10
N PRO A 35 -25.67 -4.19 15.94
CA PRO A 35 -26.38 -5.45 15.69
C PRO A 35 -27.15 -5.49 14.37
N ALA A 36 -27.80 -4.39 13.97
CA ALA A 36 -28.58 -4.32 12.74
C ALA A 36 -27.68 -4.48 11.50
N ALA A 37 -26.48 -3.92 11.52
CA ALA A 37 -25.49 -4.10 10.46
C ALA A 37 -25.00 -5.55 10.37
N LEU A 38 -24.80 -6.21 11.52
CA LEU A 38 -24.42 -7.62 11.55
C LEU A 38 -25.53 -8.51 10.96
N GLU A 39 -26.79 -8.27 11.31
CA GLU A 39 -27.91 -9.05 10.76
C GLU A 39 -28.03 -8.88 9.25
N GLN A 40 -27.95 -7.64 8.74
CA GLN A 40 -27.92 -7.40 7.29
C GLN A 40 -26.72 -8.09 6.63
N HIS A 41 -25.54 -8.03 7.25
CA HIS A 41 -24.35 -8.70 6.75
C HIS A 41 -24.50 -10.23 6.71
N LYS A 42 -25.14 -10.85 7.70
CA LYS A 42 -25.34 -12.31 7.75
C LYS A 42 -26.15 -12.83 6.55
N LEU A 43 -27.08 -12.04 6.01
CA LEU A 43 -27.85 -12.39 4.81
C LEU A 43 -26.94 -12.67 3.60
N ILE A 44 -25.81 -11.97 3.50
CA ILE A 44 -24.85 -12.10 2.39
C ILE A 44 -23.68 -13.00 2.81
N CYS A 45 -23.17 -12.86 4.03
CA CYS A 45 -22.04 -13.65 4.51
C CYS A 45 -22.37 -15.15 4.65
N GLY A 46 -23.64 -15.46 4.93
CA GLY A 46 -24.13 -16.84 5.04
C GLY A 46 -24.07 -17.61 3.71
N THR A 47 -24.35 -16.93 2.60
CA THR A 47 -24.52 -17.55 1.27
C THR A 47 -23.18 -17.89 0.61
N HIS A 48 -22.12 -17.14 0.89
CA HIS A 48 -20.80 -17.40 0.33
C HIS A 48 -19.94 -18.28 1.23
N LYS A 49 -19.32 -19.33 0.69
CA LYS A 49 -18.36 -20.16 1.45
C LYS A 49 -17.29 -19.25 2.09
N PRO A 50 -16.94 -19.43 3.37
CA PRO A 50 -15.85 -18.68 3.98
C PRO A 50 -14.60 -18.78 3.10
N ILE A 51 -13.88 -17.68 2.95
CA ILE A 51 -12.54 -17.73 2.36
C ILE A 51 -11.69 -18.49 3.36
N LEU A 52 -11.38 -19.74 3.04
CA LEU A 52 -10.40 -20.54 3.75
C LEU A 52 -9.08 -20.35 3.02
N PRO A 53 -8.09 -19.65 3.59
CA PRO A 53 -6.75 -19.63 3.03
C PRO A 53 -6.23 -21.07 3.03
N GLN A 54 -6.20 -21.71 1.86
CA GLN A 54 -5.58 -23.01 1.69
C GLN A 54 -4.11 -22.77 1.39
N MET A 55 -3.26 -23.23 2.31
CA MET A 55 -1.82 -23.27 2.06
C MET A 55 -1.53 -24.37 1.03
N PRO A 56 -0.48 -24.21 0.20
CA PRO A 56 -0.01 -25.31 -0.63
C PRO A 56 0.27 -26.54 0.23
N ALA A 57 0.01 -27.73 -0.32
CA ALA A 57 0.41 -28.97 0.33
C ALA A 57 1.95 -28.99 0.52
N PRO A 58 2.48 -29.67 1.56
CA PRO A 58 3.93 -29.79 1.75
C PRO A 58 4.62 -30.31 0.48
N GLY A 59 5.65 -29.60 0.02
CA GLY A 59 6.38 -29.93 -1.20
C GLY A 59 5.73 -29.48 -2.51
N THR A 60 4.57 -28.80 -2.46
CA THR A 60 3.93 -28.21 -3.64
C THR A 60 4.18 -26.70 -3.74
N ILE A 61 4.14 -26.18 -4.96
CA ILE A 61 4.27 -24.75 -5.25
C ILE A 61 2.88 -24.22 -5.64
N LEU A 62 2.46 -23.11 -5.03
CA LEU A 62 1.27 -22.38 -5.48
C LEU A 62 1.68 -21.47 -6.63
N GLU A 63 1.10 -21.70 -7.80
CA GLU A 63 1.33 -20.88 -8.99
C GLU A 63 0.12 -19.99 -9.27
N PHE A 64 0.38 -18.77 -9.74
CA PHE A 64 -0.65 -17.88 -10.22
C PHE A 64 -1.09 -18.34 -11.62
N ASP A 65 -2.35 -18.69 -11.82
CA ASP A 65 -2.91 -19.16 -13.11
C ASP A 65 -3.52 -18.00 -13.93
N GLY A 66 -3.74 -16.86 -13.30
CA GLY A 66 -4.37 -15.66 -13.85
C GLY A 66 -3.49 -14.80 -14.75
N TRP A 67 -2.33 -15.29 -15.23
CA TRP A 67 -1.40 -14.49 -16.06
C TRP A 67 -2.09 -13.81 -17.24
N LYS A 68 -3.03 -14.51 -17.89
CA LYS A 68 -3.83 -13.96 -19.01
C LYS A 68 -4.76 -12.80 -18.63
N LYS A 69 -5.07 -12.64 -17.34
CA LYS A 69 -5.89 -11.54 -16.79
C LYS A 69 -5.02 -10.37 -16.32
N THR A 70 -3.70 -10.53 -16.30
CA THR A 70 -2.80 -9.41 -15.99
C THR A 70 -2.90 -8.39 -17.11
N GLN A 71 -3.05 -7.12 -16.75
CA GLN A 71 -2.93 -6.04 -17.72
C GLN A 71 -1.46 -5.96 -18.13
N ARG A 72 -1.19 -6.23 -19.41
CA ARG A 72 0.14 -6.06 -20.00
C ARG A 72 0.40 -4.56 -20.13
N HIS A 73 1.25 -4.04 -19.25
CA HIS A 73 1.69 -2.67 -19.33
C HIS A 73 2.91 -2.60 -20.26
N PRO A 74 2.87 -1.81 -21.35
CA PRO A 74 3.97 -1.74 -22.31
C PRO A 74 5.25 -1.18 -21.68
N ILE A 75 5.11 -0.37 -20.63
CA ILE A 75 6.19 0.24 -19.86
C ILE A 75 5.85 0.15 -18.38
N VAL A 76 6.81 -0.25 -17.56
CA VAL A 76 6.75 -0.29 -16.09
C VAL A 76 7.95 0.46 -15.53
N ILE A 77 7.73 1.29 -14.52
CA ILE A 77 8.80 1.99 -13.80
C ILE A 77 8.87 1.41 -12.39
N TYR A 78 10.04 0.90 -12.04
CA TYR A 78 10.35 0.51 -10.66
C TYR A 78 11.20 1.61 -10.06
N ALA A 79 10.76 2.17 -8.94
CA ALA A 79 11.47 3.24 -8.25
C ALA A 79 11.47 2.97 -6.75
N ASP A 80 12.58 3.28 -6.10
CA ASP A 80 12.72 3.17 -4.66
C ASP A 80 13.57 4.32 -4.09
N PHE A 81 13.34 4.64 -2.82
CA PHE A 81 14.03 5.68 -2.07
C PHE A 81 14.66 5.11 -0.82
N GLU A 82 15.89 5.53 -0.56
CA GLU A 82 16.49 5.38 0.76
C GLU A 82 16.37 6.69 1.51
N ALA A 83 16.10 6.61 2.82
CA ALA A 83 15.95 7.77 3.67
C ALA A 83 16.75 7.62 4.96
N LEU A 84 17.32 8.74 5.42
CA LEU A 84 17.91 8.85 6.74
C LEU A 84 16.81 9.02 7.80
N LEU A 85 17.01 8.38 8.95
CA LEU A 85 16.16 8.55 10.12
C LEU A 85 16.79 9.58 11.07
N VAL A 86 16.53 10.85 10.80
CA VAL A 86 17.06 11.94 11.62
C VAL A 86 16.22 12.06 12.88
N LYS A 87 16.85 11.97 14.05
CA LYS A 87 16.17 12.14 15.33
C LYS A 87 15.60 13.55 15.42
N CYS A 88 14.34 13.68 15.82
CA CYS A 88 13.70 14.96 16.07
C CYS A 88 12.91 14.92 17.38
N LYS A 89 12.52 16.09 17.87
CA LYS A 89 11.58 16.24 19.00
C LYS A 89 10.61 17.35 18.66
N GLU A 90 9.70 17.05 17.74
CA GLU A 90 8.68 18.00 17.31
C GLU A 90 7.33 17.61 17.89
N SER A 91 6.63 18.56 18.51
CA SER A 91 5.24 18.34 18.92
C SER A 91 4.32 18.39 17.70
N LYS A 92 3.53 17.33 17.48
CA LYS A 92 2.50 17.24 16.43
C LYS A 92 1.12 17.25 17.10
N GLY A 93 0.76 18.40 17.70
CA GLY A 93 -0.47 18.58 18.48
C GLY A 93 -0.28 18.28 19.97
N GLU A 94 -1.35 18.20 20.74
CA GLU A 94 -1.27 18.16 22.21
C GLU A 94 -0.69 16.86 22.79
N LYS A 95 -0.86 15.73 22.11
CA LYS A 95 -0.55 14.39 22.65
C LYS A 95 0.44 13.58 21.81
N THR A 96 0.94 14.13 20.72
CA THR A 96 1.80 13.39 19.78
C THR A 96 3.12 14.12 19.64
N THR A 97 4.23 13.38 19.77
CA THR A 97 5.58 13.90 19.55
C THR A 97 6.25 13.06 18.47
N ALA A 98 6.74 13.72 17.43
CA ALA A 98 7.59 13.09 16.43
C ALA A 98 8.99 12.91 17.04
N PHE A 99 9.51 11.69 16.98
CA PHE A 99 10.83 11.33 17.48
C PHE A 99 11.86 11.11 16.35
N GLN A 100 11.39 10.91 15.12
CA GLN A 100 12.19 10.73 13.92
C GLN A 100 11.52 11.38 12.72
N LYS A 101 12.34 11.96 11.84
CA LYS A 101 11.97 12.49 10.53
C LYS A 101 12.72 11.69 9.46
N HIS A 102 11.99 11.28 8.44
CA HIS A 102 12.58 10.64 7.27
C HIS A 102 13.07 11.72 6.31
N GLU A 103 14.36 11.70 6.00
CA GLU A 103 14.96 12.62 5.03
C GLU A 103 15.47 11.80 3.84
N PRO A 104 14.87 11.95 2.64
CA PRO A 104 15.31 11.20 1.45
C PRO A 104 16.78 11.45 1.17
N MET A 105 17.55 10.38 1.03
CA MET A 105 19.01 10.40 0.85
C MET A 105 19.40 9.98 -0.56
N SER A 106 18.72 9.01 -1.13
CA SER A 106 18.97 8.56 -2.49
C SER A 106 17.70 7.99 -3.10
N TYR A 107 17.67 7.94 -4.43
CA TYR A 107 16.66 7.19 -5.17
C TYR A 107 17.33 6.37 -6.26
N GLY A 108 16.66 5.28 -6.63
CA GLY A 108 16.99 4.50 -7.80
C GLY A 108 15.73 4.21 -8.59
N PHE A 109 15.76 4.33 -9.91
CA PHE A 109 14.68 3.84 -10.74
C PHE A 109 15.17 3.18 -12.03
N VAL A 110 14.38 2.22 -12.51
CA VAL A 110 14.60 1.54 -13.79
C VAL A 110 13.29 1.49 -14.57
N VAL A 111 13.39 1.83 -15.85
CA VAL A 111 12.29 1.72 -16.80
C VAL A 111 12.42 0.38 -17.52
N LYS A 112 11.36 -0.44 -17.45
CA LYS A 112 11.27 -1.72 -18.16
C LYS A 112 10.18 -1.61 -19.21
N ALA A 113 10.61 -1.66 -20.46
CA ALA A 113 9.70 -1.78 -21.60
C ALA A 113 9.54 -3.25 -21.98
N THR A 114 8.35 -3.61 -22.45
CA THR A 114 8.12 -4.93 -23.05
C THR A 114 8.85 -5.04 -24.40
N GLU A 115 9.15 -6.26 -24.83
CA GLU A 115 9.82 -6.54 -26.12
C GLU A 115 9.09 -5.94 -27.34
N ASN A 116 7.77 -5.73 -27.22
CA ASN A 116 6.94 -5.14 -28.27
C ASN A 116 7.10 -3.62 -28.42
N VAL A 117 7.84 -2.95 -27.52
CA VAL A 117 8.09 -1.50 -27.61
C VAL A 117 9.36 -1.27 -28.44
N PRO A 118 9.27 -0.61 -29.61
CA PRO A 118 10.43 -0.34 -30.44
C PRO A 118 11.48 0.51 -29.72
N ALA A 119 12.75 0.13 -29.84
CA ALA A 119 13.87 0.87 -29.25
C ALA A 119 13.96 2.33 -29.75
N GLU A 120 13.46 2.61 -30.96
CA GLU A 120 13.39 3.98 -31.48
C GLU A 120 12.45 4.87 -30.67
N LEU A 121 11.33 4.34 -30.16
CA LEU A 121 10.44 5.11 -29.29
C LEU A 121 11.12 5.40 -27.95
N LEU A 122 11.83 4.42 -27.40
CA LEU A 122 12.57 4.61 -26.15
C LEU A 122 13.61 5.73 -26.28
N LYS A 123 14.35 5.75 -27.41
CA LYS A 123 15.30 6.83 -27.72
C LYS A 123 14.60 8.16 -27.96
N LYS A 124 13.52 8.19 -28.75
CA LYS A 124 12.76 9.40 -29.08
C LYS A 124 12.24 10.13 -27.84
N PHE A 125 11.81 9.37 -26.83
CA PHE A 125 11.29 9.90 -25.57
C PHE A 125 12.33 9.93 -24.44
N ASN A 126 13.62 9.72 -24.74
CA ASN A 126 14.71 9.73 -23.78
C ASN A 126 14.48 8.81 -22.57
N LEU A 127 13.85 7.65 -22.79
CA LEU A 127 13.60 6.69 -21.73
C LEU A 127 14.91 5.95 -21.38
N PRO A 128 15.37 6.03 -20.12
CA PRO A 128 16.63 5.42 -19.71
C PRO A 128 16.55 3.90 -19.82
N GLN A 129 17.57 3.31 -20.45
CA GLN A 129 17.70 1.85 -20.59
C GLN A 129 18.47 1.22 -19.42
N GLU A 130 19.25 2.03 -18.73
CA GLU A 130 20.01 1.63 -17.54
C GLU A 130 19.35 2.21 -16.28
N PRO A 131 19.55 1.57 -15.11
CA PRO A 131 19.07 2.12 -13.85
C PRO A 131 19.67 3.50 -13.58
N ILE A 132 18.81 4.47 -13.29
CA ILE A 132 19.23 5.79 -12.82
C ILE A 132 19.32 5.72 -11.30
N ILE A 133 20.50 6.03 -10.77
CA ILE A 133 20.74 6.08 -9.33
C ILE A 133 21.24 7.47 -8.99
N PHE A 134 20.55 8.13 -8.07
CA PHE A 134 20.97 9.41 -7.53
C PHE A 134 21.22 9.29 -6.04
N ARG A 135 22.38 9.75 -5.59
CA ARG A 135 22.73 9.85 -4.17
C ARG A 135 22.95 11.31 -3.82
N GLY A 136 22.20 11.79 -2.83
CA GLY A 136 22.40 13.07 -2.22
C GLY A 136 23.77 13.14 -1.53
N ASN A 137 24.28 14.35 -1.38
CA ASN A 137 25.48 14.64 -0.63
C ASN A 137 25.27 15.94 0.16
N GLU A 138 26.29 16.41 0.89
CA GLU A 138 26.19 17.61 1.73
C GLU A 138 25.70 18.86 0.97
N SER A 139 26.03 18.99 -0.33
CA SER A 139 25.60 20.09 -1.19
C SER A 139 24.31 19.84 -1.99
N ARG A 140 23.79 18.61 -1.99
CA ARG A 140 22.63 18.17 -2.79
C ARG A 140 21.65 17.36 -1.95
N GLN A 141 21.05 18.02 -0.98
CA GLN A 141 20.13 17.41 -0.02
C GLN A 141 18.68 17.31 -0.51
N ASP A 142 18.30 18.08 -1.53
CA ASP A 142 16.94 18.13 -2.08
C ASP A 142 16.64 16.96 -3.05
N VAL A 143 16.91 15.72 -2.59
CA VAL A 143 16.78 14.46 -3.36
C VAL A 143 15.37 14.28 -3.92
N ALA A 144 14.33 14.57 -3.13
CA ALA A 144 12.94 14.43 -3.55
C ALA A 144 12.53 15.45 -4.63
N LYS A 145 12.95 16.73 -4.49
CA LYS A 145 12.66 17.74 -5.52
C LYS A 145 13.32 17.39 -6.84
N ARG A 146 14.55 16.88 -6.78
CA ARG A 146 15.28 16.42 -7.96
C ARG A 146 14.56 15.28 -8.67
N PHE A 147 14.03 14.30 -7.94
CA PHE A 147 13.28 13.19 -8.54
C PHE A 147 12.01 13.64 -9.29
N VAL A 148 11.39 14.75 -8.87
CA VAL A 148 10.17 15.26 -9.51
C VAL A 148 10.49 16.17 -10.71
N ASN A 149 11.61 16.90 -10.65
CA ASN A 149 11.93 17.96 -11.61
C ASN A 149 12.92 17.54 -12.72
N GLU A 150 13.61 16.41 -12.56
CA GLU A 150 14.51 15.83 -13.57
C GLU A 150 13.92 14.54 -14.14
#